data_AF-A0A2N2IGX2-F1
#
_entry.id   AF-A0A2N2IGX2-F1
#
_cell.length_a   1.000
_cell.length_b   1.000
_cell.length_c   1.000
_cell.angle_alpha   90.00
_cell.angle_beta   90.00
_cell.angle_gamma   90.00
#
_symmetry.space_group_name_H-M   'P 1'
#
loop_
_entity.id
_entity.type
_entity.pdbx_description
1 polymer ?
#
loop_
_entity_poly.entity_id
_entity_poly.type
_entity_poly.pdbx_seq_one_letter_code
_entity_poly.pdbx_strand_id
1 'polypeptide(L)'
;MMRSAHSLAVACRIPTGEILIKEQKWQSVWERLRFLRWPFFRGIVTLGEALVNGFSALTWSANMQIRHTPAGPDGKKEEELSGGGAALAITISLLFAMGLFVALPHFATMLLGLDASSLSFHLVDGVIKLVVLLGYMAAIGFLPDIKRVFAYHGAEHKSIFAHEAGLPLTVESARKFTRFHPRCGTSFLFLVLAISILVF
;
A
#
# COMPACT_ATOMS: atom_id res chain seq x y z
N MET A 1 -8.81 -5.33 -0.19
CA MET A 1 -9.12 -5.20 -1.64
C MET A 1 -8.55 -6.43 -2.30
N MET A 2 -9.30 -7.13 -3.14
CA MET A 2 -8.83 -8.28 -3.90
C MET A 2 -9.05 -8.04 -5.39
N ARG A 3 -8.11 -8.50 -6.21
CA ARG A 3 -8.13 -8.33 -7.67
C ARG A 3 -8.07 -9.69 -8.36
N SER A 4 -8.96 -9.91 -9.31
CA SER A 4 -8.90 -11.01 -10.27
C SER A 4 -8.52 -10.47 -11.66
N ALA A 5 -8.48 -11.34 -12.67
CA ALA A 5 -8.20 -10.92 -14.05
C ALA A 5 -9.21 -9.89 -14.60
N HIS A 6 -10.46 -9.91 -14.11
CA HIS A 6 -11.57 -9.11 -14.68
C HIS A 6 -12.39 -8.35 -13.63
N SER A 7 -12.07 -8.50 -12.34
CA SER A 7 -12.81 -7.87 -11.26
C SER A 7 -11.91 -7.34 -10.16
N LEU A 8 -12.37 -6.28 -9.51
CA LEU A 8 -11.82 -5.71 -8.30
C LEU A 8 -12.93 -5.69 -7.25
N ALA A 9 -12.65 -6.22 -6.07
CA ALA A 9 -13.58 -6.20 -4.94
C ALA A 9 -12.94 -5.53 -3.73
N VAL A 10 -13.68 -4.62 -3.10
CA VAL A 10 -13.31 -3.98 -1.84
C VAL A 10 -14.38 -4.29 -0.82
N ALA A 11 -14.00 -4.97 0.27
CA ALA A 11 -14.86 -5.19 1.42
C ALA A 11 -14.44 -4.25 2.56
N CYS A 12 -15.40 -3.57 3.17
CA CYS A 12 -15.19 -2.66 4.29
C CYS A 12 -16.18 -2.99 5.41
N ARG A 13 -15.70 -3.12 6.65
CA ARG A 13 -16.56 -3.29 7.82
C ARG A 13 -16.94 -1.92 8.35
N ILE A 14 -18.21 -1.55 8.30
CA ILE A 14 -18.72 -0.27 8.81
C ILE A 14 -18.89 -0.30 10.34
N PRO A 15 -19.06 0.86 11.02
CA PRO A 15 -19.18 0.92 12.48
C PRO A 15 -20.30 0.07 13.08
N THR A 16 -21.37 -0.20 12.31
CA THR A 16 -22.47 -1.10 12.72
C THR A 16 -22.06 -2.57 12.77
N GLY A 17 -20.87 -2.92 12.26
CA GLY A 17 -20.35 -4.28 12.19
C GLY A 17 -20.64 -5.02 10.88
N GLU A 18 -21.55 -4.49 10.05
CA GLU A 18 -21.86 -5.00 8.71
C GLU A 18 -20.66 -4.86 7.76
N ILE A 19 -20.58 -5.73 6.77
CA ILE A 19 -19.55 -5.69 5.73
C ILE A 19 -20.19 -5.23 4.42
N LEU A 20 -19.80 -4.05 3.96
CA LEU A 20 -20.17 -3.53 2.65
C LEU A 20 -19.15 -4.00 1.60
N ILE A 21 -19.65 -4.37 0.42
CA ILE A 21 -18.83 -4.83 -0.70
C ILE A 21 -19.02 -3.89 -1.88
N LYS A 22 -17.92 -3.40 -2.43
CA LYS A 22 -17.86 -2.67 -3.69
C LYS A 22 -17.17 -3.56 -4.72
N GLU A 23 -17.92 -3.94 -5.75
CA GLU A 23 -17.39 -4.68 -6.90
C GLU A 23 -17.29 -3.76 -8.11
N GLN A 24 -16.18 -3.86 -8.83
CA GLN A 24 -15.94 -3.11 -10.06
C GLN A 24 -15.29 -4.03 -11.09
N LYS A 25 -15.61 -3.82 -12.37
CA LYS A 25 -14.89 -4.50 -13.45
C LYS A 25 -13.47 -3.96 -13.49
N TRP A 26 -12.50 -4.87 -13.55
CA TRP A 26 -11.11 -4.50 -13.80
C TRP A 26 -10.92 -4.36 -15.31
N GLN A 27 -10.87 -3.12 -15.79
CA GLN A 27 -10.51 -2.79 -17.17
C GLN A 27 -9.14 -2.15 -17.15
N SER A 28 -8.15 -2.85 -17.67
CA SER A 28 -6.82 -2.26 -17.79
C SER A 28 -6.69 -1.40 -19.05
N VAL A 29 -5.84 -0.38 -18.98
CA VAL A 29 -5.53 0.53 -20.09
C VAL A 29 -4.95 -0.23 -21.30
N TRP A 30 -4.33 -1.40 -21.09
CA TRP A 30 -3.82 -2.26 -22.16
C TRP A 30 -4.91 -2.87 -23.05
N GLU A 31 -6.15 -2.98 -22.58
CA GLU A 31 -7.28 -3.42 -23.41
C GLU A 31 -7.53 -2.43 -24.56
N ARG A 32 -7.23 -1.14 -24.32
CA ARG A 32 -7.34 -0.06 -25.29
C ARG A 32 -6.05 0.16 -26.09
N LEU A 33 -4.88 0.03 -25.46
CA LEU A 33 -3.58 0.32 -26.08
C LEU A 33 -2.62 -0.88 -25.95
N ARG A 34 -2.57 -1.72 -26.99
CA ARG A 34 -1.82 -2.99 -26.98
C ARG A 34 -0.31 -2.83 -26.81
N PHE A 35 0.29 -1.72 -27.26
CA PHE A 35 1.74 -1.49 -27.14
C PHE A 35 2.21 -1.35 -25.69
N LEU A 36 1.32 -0.90 -24.80
CA LEU A 36 1.64 -0.77 -23.39
C LEU A 36 1.96 -2.16 -22.77
N ARG A 37 1.49 -3.29 -23.35
CA ARG A 37 1.77 -4.64 -22.84
C ARG A 37 3.25 -5.05 -22.90
N TRP A 38 4.10 -4.27 -23.58
CA TRP A 38 5.52 -4.54 -23.67
C TRP A 38 6.18 -4.53 -22.29
N PRO A 39 7.15 -5.43 -22.01
CA PRO A 39 7.76 -5.59 -20.68
C PRO A 39 8.20 -4.28 -20.02
N PHE A 40 8.71 -3.33 -20.82
CA PHE A 40 9.15 -2.01 -20.35
C PHE A 40 8.00 -1.15 -19.79
N PHE A 41 6.89 -1.01 -20.53
CA PHE A 41 5.74 -0.21 -20.09
C PHE A 41 4.81 -0.97 -19.14
N ARG A 42 4.88 -2.31 -19.17
CA ARG A 42 4.04 -3.20 -18.38
C ARG A 42 4.12 -2.90 -16.88
N GLY A 43 5.33 -2.71 -16.36
CA GLY A 43 5.52 -2.44 -14.93
C GLY A 43 4.90 -1.11 -14.50
N ILE A 44 5.23 -0.04 -15.23
CA ILE A 44 4.81 1.33 -14.93
C ILE A 44 3.28 1.46 -14.93
N VAL A 45 2.62 0.98 -15.97
CA VAL A 45 1.15 1.12 -16.05
C VAL A 45 0.46 0.14 -15.07
N THR A 46 1.02 -1.05 -14.77
CA THR A 46 0.45 -1.92 -13.71
C THR A 46 0.53 -1.24 -12.34
N LEU A 47 1.66 -0.59 -12.04
CA LEU A 47 1.85 0.17 -10.80
C LEU A 47 0.88 1.35 -10.74
N GLY A 48 0.76 2.11 -11.83
CA GLY A 48 -0.18 3.24 -11.93
C GLY A 48 -1.63 2.80 -11.71
N GLU A 49 -2.08 1.73 -12.36
CA GLU A 49 -3.40 1.15 -12.16
C GLU A 49 -3.61 0.70 -10.70
N ALA A 50 -2.62 0.02 -10.11
CA ALA A 50 -2.70 -0.42 -8.72
C ALA A 50 -2.79 0.75 -7.73
N LEU A 51 -2.03 1.83 -7.95
CA LEU A 51 -2.06 3.04 -7.13
C LEU A 51 -3.41 3.75 -7.22
N VAL A 52 -3.91 4.02 -8.42
CA VAL A 52 -5.20 4.70 -8.63
C VAL A 52 -6.35 3.92 -7.98
N ASN A 53 -6.38 2.61 -8.19
CA ASN A 53 -7.42 1.75 -7.61
C ASN A 53 -7.25 1.63 -6.09
N GLY A 54 -6.02 1.53 -5.59
CA GLY A 54 -5.72 1.51 -4.17
C GLY A 54 -6.21 2.78 -3.47
N PHE A 55 -5.89 3.96 -4.01
CA PHE A 55 -6.40 5.24 -3.48
C PHE A 55 -7.92 5.34 -3.55
N SER A 56 -8.53 4.94 -4.68
CA SER A 56 -10.00 4.92 -4.80
C SER A 56 -10.65 4.02 -3.75
N ALA A 57 -10.06 2.84 -3.48
CA ALA A 57 -10.54 1.91 -2.47
C ALA A 57 -10.40 2.48 -1.05
N LEU A 58 -9.27 3.14 -0.74
CA LEU A 58 -9.03 3.80 0.54
C LEU A 58 -10.01 4.94 0.79
N THR A 59 -10.15 5.87 -0.17
CA THR A 59 -11.10 6.99 -0.07
C THR A 59 -12.54 6.48 0.08
N TRP A 60 -12.93 5.46 -0.69
CA TRP A 60 -14.25 4.86 -0.55
C TRP A 60 -14.45 4.26 0.85
N SER A 61 -13.48 3.49 1.35
CA SER A 61 -13.58 2.87 2.68
C SER A 61 -13.66 3.90 3.80
N ALA A 62 -12.92 5.01 3.69
CA ALA A 62 -12.97 6.12 4.64
C ALA A 62 -14.34 6.81 4.63
N ASN A 63 -14.88 7.11 3.44
CA ASN A 63 -16.22 7.70 3.33
C ASN A 63 -17.31 6.76 3.86
N MET A 64 -17.17 5.44 3.69
CA MET A 64 -18.09 4.48 4.32
C MET A 64 -17.99 4.47 5.85
N GLN A 65 -16.80 4.66 6.43
CA GLN A 65 -16.69 4.83 7.89
C GLN A 65 -17.45 6.10 8.32
N ILE A 66 -17.17 7.24 7.68
CA ILE A 66 -17.77 8.54 8.01
C ILE A 66 -19.31 8.51 7.90
N ARG A 67 -19.86 8.02 6.79
CA ARG A 67 -21.31 7.97 6.55
C ARG A 67 -22.08 7.18 7.61
N HIS A 68 -21.47 6.12 8.11
CA HIS A 68 -22.09 5.17 9.04
C HIS A 68 -21.68 5.41 10.50
N THR A 69 -20.82 6.39 10.77
CA THR A 69 -20.57 6.88 12.13
C THR A 69 -21.73 7.80 12.53
N PRO A 70 -22.34 7.59 13.71
CA PRO A 70 -23.35 8.51 14.25
C PRO A 70 -22.81 9.93 14.38
N ALA A 71 -23.69 10.93 14.32
CA ALA A 71 -23.28 12.30 14.58
C ALA A 71 -22.67 12.41 15.99
N GLY A 72 -21.64 13.26 16.13
CA GLY A 72 -20.98 13.48 17.42
C GLY A 72 -21.92 14.14 18.45
N PRO A 73 -21.44 14.37 19.68
CA PRO A 73 -22.22 15.04 20.74
C PRO A 73 -22.79 16.40 20.32
N ASP A 74 -22.10 17.09 19.41
CA ASP A 74 -22.48 18.39 18.88
C ASP A 74 -23.48 18.33 17.70
N GLY A 75 -24.00 17.14 17.39
CA GLY A 75 -24.95 16.91 16.28
C GLY A 75 -24.35 17.03 14.88
N LYS A 76 -23.05 17.33 14.76
CA LYS A 76 -22.34 17.43 13.49
C LYS A 76 -21.84 16.05 13.05
N LYS A 77 -22.08 15.71 11.78
CA LYS A 77 -21.42 14.58 11.12
C LYS A 77 -20.08 15.04 10.55
N GLU A 78 -19.08 14.18 10.61
CA GLU A 78 -17.85 14.39 9.87
C GLU A 78 -18.15 14.49 8.38
N GLU A 79 -17.46 15.40 7.69
CA GLU A 79 -17.60 15.55 6.25
C GLU A 79 -16.85 14.44 5.53
N GLU A 80 -17.46 13.91 4.47
CA GLU A 80 -16.80 12.95 3.59
C GLU A 80 -15.57 13.58 2.94
N LEU A 81 -14.55 12.75 2.70
CA LEU A 81 -13.37 13.17 1.96
C LEU A 81 -13.79 13.54 0.54
N SER A 82 -13.78 14.85 0.26
CA SER A 82 -13.94 15.39 -1.08
C SER A 82 -12.74 14.99 -1.96
N GLY A 83 -12.92 15.04 -3.28
CA GLY A 83 -11.83 14.76 -4.22
C GLY A 83 -10.60 15.67 -3.99
N GLY A 84 -10.83 16.93 -3.65
CA GLY A 84 -9.76 17.89 -3.30
C GLY A 84 -9.07 17.55 -1.97
N GLY A 85 -9.84 17.19 -0.94
CA GLY A 85 -9.30 16.78 0.35
C GLY A 85 -8.45 15.51 0.25
N ALA A 86 -8.91 14.53 -0.51
CA ALA A 86 -8.15 13.31 -0.79
C ALA A 86 -6.85 13.60 -1.55
N ALA A 87 -6.90 14.47 -2.57
CA ALA A 87 -5.71 14.87 -3.32
C ALA A 87 -4.68 15.61 -2.45
N LEU A 88 -5.13 16.48 -1.55
CA LEU A 88 -4.26 17.18 -0.60
C LEU A 88 -3.59 16.19 0.35
N ALA A 89 -4.36 15.26 0.95
CA ALA A 89 -3.82 14.25 1.85
C ALA A 89 -2.77 13.36 1.17
N ILE A 90 -3.02 12.95 -0.09
CA ILE A 90 -2.05 12.21 -0.89
C ILE A 90 -0.78 13.03 -1.12
N THR A 91 -0.93 14.31 -1.49
CA THR A 91 0.21 15.20 -1.74
C THR A 91 1.08 15.36 -0.49
N ILE A 92 0.47 15.64 0.67
CA ILE A 92 1.18 15.75 1.96
C ILE A 92 1.89 14.43 2.29
N SER A 93 1.21 13.29 2.10
CA SER A 93 1.78 11.97 2.36
C SER A 93 2.98 11.67 1.46
N LEU A 94 2.92 12.07 0.18
CA LEU A 94 4.03 11.91 -0.76
C LEU A 94 5.23 12.79 -0.39
N LEU A 95 4.98 14.05 -0.01
CA LEU A 95 6.05 14.94 0.46
C LEU A 95 6.70 14.42 1.74
N PHE A 96 5.90 13.93 2.69
CA PHE A 96 6.40 13.29 3.89
C PHE A 96 7.24 12.04 3.56
N ALA A 97 6.75 11.18 2.65
CA ALA A 97 7.48 10.00 2.22
C ALA A 97 8.81 10.35 1.53
N MET A 98 8.83 11.37 0.67
CA MET A 98 10.06 11.87 0.02
C MET A 98 11.04 12.43 1.07
N GLY A 99 10.53 13.20 2.04
CA GLY A 99 11.32 13.70 3.15
C GLY A 99 11.95 12.58 3.98
N LEU A 100 11.14 11.59 4.37
CA LEU A 100 11.56 10.53 5.29
C LEU A 100 12.44 9.46 4.63
N PHE A 101 12.12 9.03 3.41
CA PHE A 101 12.78 7.88 2.77
C PHE A 101 13.84 8.27 1.73
N VAL A 102 13.90 9.53 1.33
CA VAL A 102 14.88 10.00 0.34
C VAL A 102 15.75 11.11 0.91
N ALA A 103 15.15 12.23 1.33
CA ALA A 103 15.93 13.38 1.79
C ALA A 103 16.68 13.10 3.10
N LEU A 104 16.01 12.48 4.09
CA LEU A 104 16.61 12.19 5.39
C LEU A 104 17.81 11.24 5.28
N PRO A 105 17.75 10.07 4.61
CA PRO A 105 18.91 9.20 4.46
C PRO A 105 20.09 9.87 3.73
N HIS A 106 19.79 10.61 2.67
CA HIS A 106 20.82 11.28 1.87
C HIS A 106 21.54 12.35 2.68
N PHE A 107 20.77 13.20 3.36
CA PHE A 107 21.31 14.23 4.25
C PHE A 107 22.09 13.61 5.41
N ALA A 108 21.57 12.56 6.04
CA ALA A 108 22.28 11.85 7.12
C ALA A 108 23.62 11.29 6.65
N THR A 109 23.69 10.76 5.42
CA THR A 109 24.94 10.26 4.82
C THR A 109 25.92 11.40 4.54
N MET A 110 25.44 12.54 4.03
CA MET A 110 26.28 13.73 3.81
C MET A 110 26.91 14.26 5.12
N LEU A 111 26.19 14.21 6.24
CA LEU A 111 26.74 14.63 7.54
C LEU A 111 27.91 13.77 8.00
N LEU A 112 28.08 12.56 7.47
CA LEU A 112 29.22 11.70 7.75
C LEU A 112 30.48 12.10 6.96
N GLY A 113 30.40 13.15 6.13
CA GLY A 113 31.52 13.67 5.35
C GLY A 113 31.94 12.78 4.18
N LEU A 114 31.08 11.86 3.76
CA LEU A 114 31.33 10.98 2.62
C LEU A 114 31.06 11.72 1.30
N ASP A 115 31.93 11.50 0.32
CA ASP A 115 31.74 12.03 -1.03
C ASP A 115 30.56 11.32 -1.70
N ALA A 116 29.57 12.10 -2.17
CA ALA A 116 28.36 11.61 -2.82
C ALA A 116 28.61 10.79 -4.09
N SER A 117 29.81 10.85 -4.67
CA SER A 117 30.21 10.04 -5.83
C SER A 117 30.88 8.71 -5.45
N SER A 118 31.17 8.50 -4.16
CA SER A 118 31.89 7.33 -3.68
C SER A 118 30.96 6.13 -3.45
N LEU A 119 31.45 4.93 -3.75
CA LEU A 119 30.73 3.68 -3.43
C LEU A 119 30.38 3.58 -1.93
N SER A 120 31.25 4.11 -1.06
CA SER A 120 31.01 4.16 0.39
C SER A 120 29.78 5.00 0.74
N PHE A 121 29.53 6.11 0.04
CA PHE A 121 28.34 6.92 0.25
C PHE A 121 27.08 6.14 -0.09
N HIS A 122 27.02 5.53 -1.28
CA HIS A 122 25.85 4.75 -1.72
C HIS A 122 25.57 3.55 -0.82
N LEU A 123 26.62 2.88 -0.33
CA LEU A 123 26.47 1.77 0.61
C LEU A 123 25.89 2.24 1.95
N VAL A 124 26.42 3.33 2.51
CA VAL A 124 25.95 3.87 3.80
C VAL A 124 24.55 4.45 3.68
N ASP A 125 24.26 5.21 2.62
CA ASP A 125 22.93 5.73 2.31
C ASP A 125 21.91 4.60 2.17
N GLY A 126 22.28 3.53 1.48
CA GLY A 126 21.50 2.30 1.39
C GLY A 126 21.16 1.65 2.73
N VAL A 127 22.17 1.54 3.60
CA VAL A 127 21.98 1.00 4.96
C VAL A 127 21.07 1.92 5.78
N ILE A 128 21.26 3.25 5.70
CA ILE A 128 20.42 4.21 6.41
C ILE A 128 18.97 4.12 5.90
N LYS A 129 18.75 4.07 4.58
CA LYS A 129 17.41 3.85 3.99
C LYS A 129 16.75 2.57 4.52
N LEU A 130 17.50 1.46 4.60
CA LEU A 130 16.98 0.20 5.13
C LEU A 130 16.58 0.34 6.60
N VAL A 131 17.44 0.95 7.43
CA VAL A 131 17.18 1.18 8.86
C VAL A 131 15.97 2.08 9.05
N VAL A 132 15.88 3.19 8.30
CA VAL A 132 14.74 4.11 8.34
C VAL A 132 13.46 3.40 7.90
N LEU A 133 13.51 2.59 6.85
CA LEU A 133 12.35 1.84 6.37
C LEU A 133 11.84 0.84 7.41
N LEU A 134 12.73 -0.01 7.93
CA LEU A 134 12.37 -1.02 8.94
C LEU A 134 11.92 -0.36 10.24
N GLY A 135 12.61 0.70 10.67
CA GLY A 135 12.26 1.49 11.85
C GLY A 135 10.89 2.15 11.72
N TYR A 136 10.59 2.76 10.57
CA TYR A 136 9.28 3.32 10.28
C TYR A 136 8.18 2.25 10.33
N MET A 137 8.37 1.12 9.64
CA MET A 137 7.39 0.03 9.62
C MET A 137 7.12 -0.52 11.03
N ALA A 138 8.16 -0.66 11.86
CA ALA A 138 8.03 -1.08 13.24
C ALA A 138 7.27 -0.02 14.07
N ALA A 139 7.63 1.26 13.94
CA ALA A 139 7.04 2.35 14.68
C ALA A 139 5.54 2.53 14.39
N ILE A 140 5.14 2.54 13.11
CA ILE A 140 3.71 2.69 12.77
C ILE A 140 2.90 1.46 13.19
N GLY A 141 3.54 0.29 13.33
CA GLY A 141 2.88 -0.93 13.79
C GLY A 141 2.34 -0.85 15.22
N PHE A 142 2.79 0.13 16.02
CA PHE A 142 2.25 0.40 17.35
C PHE A 142 0.93 1.18 17.32
N LEU A 143 0.60 1.82 16.20
CA LEU A 143 -0.67 2.53 16.04
C LEU A 143 -1.83 1.52 15.87
N PRO A 144 -2.91 1.59 16.68
CA PRO A 144 -3.99 0.61 16.65
C PRO A 144 -4.62 0.40 15.27
N ASP A 145 -4.81 1.48 14.53
CA ASP A 145 -5.41 1.43 13.19
C ASP A 145 -4.48 0.74 12.18
N ILE A 146 -3.18 1.04 12.21
CA ILE A 146 -2.19 0.41 11.34
C ILE A 146 -2.02 -1.07 11.70
N LYS A 147 -2.03 -1.42 12.99
CA LYS A 147 -2.01 -2.81 13.43
C LYS A 147 -3.19 -3.60 12.85
N ARG A 148 -4.37 -2.98 12.79
CA ARG A 148 -5.56 -3.56 12.15
C ARG A 148 -5.38 -3.71 10.64
N VAL A 149 -4.80 -2.72 9.96
CA VAL A 149 -4.47 -2.82 8.52
C VAL A 149 -3.51 -3.99 8.25
N PHE A 150 -2.45 -4.16 9.06
CA PHE A 150 -1.54 -5.30 8.93
C PHE A 150 -2.24 -6.65 9.19
N ALA A 151 -3.18 -6.71 10.13
CA ALA A 151 -3.98 -7.91 10.35
C ALA A 151 -4.86 -8.25 9.14
N TYR A 152 -5.52 -7.26 8.53
CA TYR A 152 -6.31 -7.48 7.31
C TYR A 152 -5.45 -7.90 6.13
N HIS A 153 -4.26 -7.32 5.95
CA HIS A 153 -3.34 -7.74 4.90
C HIS A 153 -2.80 -9.15 5.11
N GLY A 154 -2.49 -9.53 6.36
CA GLY A 154 -2.14 -10.91 6.68
C GLY A 154 -3.27 -11.91 6.43
N ALA A 155 -4.52 -11.50 6.68
CA ALA A 155 -5.70 -12.30 6.35
C ALA A 155 -5.91 -12.44 4.84
N GLU A 156 -5.65 -11.37 4.06
CA GLU A 156 -5.68 -11.40 2.59
C GLU A 156 -4.73 -12.48 2.04
N HIS A 157 -3.48 -12.50 2.49
CA HIS A 157 -2.49 -13.50 2.07
C HIS A 157 -2.94 -14.94 2.35
N LYS A 158 -3.52 -15.15 3.54
CA LYS A 158 -4.06 -16.46 3.94
C LYS A 158 -5.23 -16.90 3.08
N SER A 159 -6.14 -15.98 2.75
CA SER A 159 -7.28 -16.24 1.88
C SER A 159 -6.84 -16.54 0.44
N ILE A 160 -5.81 -15.83 -0.06
CA ILE A 160 -5.24 -16.11 -1.38
C ILE A 160 -4.61 -17.50 -1.40
N PHE A 161 -3.83 -17.88 -0.39
CA PHE A 161 -3.27 -19.25 -0.33
C PHE A 161 -4.35 -20.32 -0.30
N ALA A 162 -5.43 -20.14 0.48
CA ALA A 162 -6.53 -21.08 0.51
C ALA A 162 -7.19 -21.23 -0.86
N HIS A 163 -7.41 -20.12 -1.56
CA HIS A 163 -7.91 -20.12 -2.93
C HIS A 163 -6.97 -20.86 -3.89
N GLU A 164 -5.67 -20.55 -3.86
CA GLU A 164 -4.66 -21.16 -4.72
C GLU A 164 -4.48 -22.66 -4.46
N ALA A 165 -4.73 -23.11 -3.23
CA ALA A 165 -4.74 -24.52 -2.84
C ALA A 165 -6.04 -25.25 -3.19
N GLY A 166 -7.02 -24.58 -3.81
CA GLY A 166 -8.33 -25.15 -4.14
C GLY A 166 -9.19 -25.50 -2.90
N LEU A 167 -8.89 -24.91 -1.75
CA LEU A 167 -9.65 -25.13 -0.52
C LEU A 167 -10.85 -24.18 -0.42
N PRO A 168 -11.91 -24.55 0.32
CA PRO A 168 -13.03 -23.66 0.57
C PRO A 168 -12.58 -22.35 1.22
N LEU A 169 -13.12 -21.21 0.77
CA LEU A 169 -12.84 -19.87 1.31
C LEU A 169 -13.54 -19.63 2.65
N THR A 170 -13.15 -20.41 3.65
CA THR A 170 -13.61 -20.27 5.03
C THR A 170 -12.47 -19.82 5.94
N VAL A 171 -12.83 -19.30 7.11
CA VAL A 171 -11.86 -18.86 8.12
C VAL A 171 -10.98 -20.03 8.57
N GLU A 172 -11.56 -21.22 8.70
CA GLU A 172 -10.87 -22.46 9.10
C GLU A 172 -9.79 -22.85 8.08
N SER A 173 -10.10 -22.76 6.79
CA SER A 173 -9.14 -23.06 5.72
C SER A 173 -8.03 -22.03 5.64
N ALA A 174 -8.37 -20.74 5.64
CA ALA A 174 -7.41 -19.65 5.52
C ALA A 174 -6.42 -19.63 6.71
N ARG A 175 -6.89 -19.90 7.93
CA ARG A 175 -6.04 -19.90 9.14
C ARG A 175 -4.82 -20.81 9.05
N LYS A 176 -4.91 -21.90 8.29
CA LYS A 176 -3.83 -22.90 8.10
C LYS A 176 -2.61 -22.34 7.36
N PHE A 177 -2.78 -21.26 6.61
CA PHE A 177 -1.71 -20.71 5.79
C PHE A 177 -0.90 -19.62 6.50
N THR A 178 0.31 -19.39 5.99
CA THR A 178 1.20 -18.31 6.43
C THR A 178 0.71 -16.95 5.95
N ARG A 179 1.13 -15.90 6.65
CA ARG A 179 0.94 -14.50 6.23
C ARG A 179 1.99 -14.00 5.24
N PHE A 180 2.97 -14.82 4.86
CA PHE A 180 4.04 -14.44 3.93
C PHE A 180 3.75 -14.99 2.54
N HIS A 181 3.11 -14.18 1.69
CA HIS A 181 2.78 -14.57 0.33
C HIS A 181 3.87 -14.13 -0.66
N PRO A 182 4.34 -14.98 -1.60
CA PRO A 182 5.41 -14.62 -2.55
C PRO A 182 5.03 -13.49 -3.50
N ARG A 183 3.72 -13.28 -3.71
CA ARG A 183 3.17 -12.18 -4.53
C ARG A 183 2.95 -10.87 -3.76
N CYS A 184 3.37 -10.80 -2.49
CA CYS A 184 3.25 -9.58 -1.69
C CYS A 184 4.18 -8.48 -2.24
N GLY A 185 3.67 -7.24 -2.30
CA GLY A 185 4.44 -6.07 -2.72
C GLY A 185 5.61 -5.70 -1.79
N THR A 186 5.73 -6.33 -0.62
CA THR A 186 6.92 -6.16 0.24
C THR A 186 8.20 -6.61 -0.46
N SER A 187 8.15 -7.66 -1.27
CA SER A 187 9.27 -8.08 -2.12
C SER A 187 9.66 -7.00 -3.14
N PHE A 188 8.68 -6.27 -3.68
CA PHE A 188 8.93 -5.16 -4.60
C PHE A 188 9.66 -4.01 -3.89
N LEU A 189 9.26 -3.66 -2.66
CA LEU A 189 9.94 -2.63 -1.87
C LEU A 189 11.42 -2.96 -1.63
N PHE A 190 11.73 -4.20 -1.25
CA PHE A 190 13.12 -4.65 -1.08
C PHE A 190 13.90 -4.67 -2.40
N LEU A 191 13.26 -5.04 -3.51
CA LEU A 191 13.87 -4.97 -4.83
C LEU A 191 14.22 -3.54 -5.23
N VAL A 192 13.29 -2.58 -5.04
CA VAL A 192 13.55 -1.17 -5.33
C VAL A 192 14.68 -0.64 -4.47
N LEU A 193 14.69 -0.97 -3.18
CA LEU A 193 15.77 -0.60 -2.27
C LEU A 193 17.12 -1.18 -2.73
N ALA A 194 17.18 -2.47 -3.05
CA ALA A 194 18.42 -3.11 -3.52
C ALA A 194 18.93 -2.47 -4.82
N ILE A 195 18.06 -2.24 -5.79
CA ILE A 195 18.42 -1.53 -7.04
C ILE A 195 18.91 -0.12 -6.73
N SER A 196 18.27 0.57 -5.78
CA SER A 196 18.67 1.93 -5.40
C SER A 196 20.04 2.03 -4.75
N ILE A 197 20.59 0.93 -4.20
CA ILE A 197 21.94 0.88 -3.63
C ILE A 197 22.98 0.54 -4.71
N LEU A 198 22.57 -0.24 -5.71
CA LEU A 198 23.47 -0.72 -6.77
C LEU A 198 23.61 0.29 -7.93
N VAL A 199 22.57 1.07 -8.19
CA VAL A 199 22.48 1.94 -9.37
C VAL A 199 22.58 3.43 -9.02
N PHE A 200 22.18 3.80 -7.80
CA PHE A 200 22.12 5.19 -7.32
C PHE A 200 22.80 5.31 -5.96
#